data_AF-A0A1U7U383-F1
#
_entry.id   AF-A0A1U7U383-F1
#
_cell.length_a   1.000
_cell.length_b   1.000
_cell.length_c   1.000
_cell.angle_alpha   90.00
_cell.angle_beta   90.00
_cell.angle_gamma   90.00
#
_symmetry.space_group_name_H-M   'P 1'
#
loop_
_entity.id
_entity.type
_entity.pdbx_description
1 polymer ?
#
loop_
_entity_poly.entity_id
_entity_poly.type
_entity_poly.pdbx_seq_one_letter_code
_entity_poly.pdbx_strand_id
1 'polypeptide(L)'
;MGKVRGLRARVHQAAVRLKGEAAPSPSPSAQEGAPLQASAGGPGEKDWTFVSTNIFARTKIDPSALVQRLELDAQSVTSVRRGAEAKIILPKKEKMKLRRERWLQKIEAIKLAEQKSREERRRRATPVVGDLHPLRDALPQLLELQAGSQRQVRSRTTSKPRPTELSRMSTAQRQQLLMEEWTRFQELLASPTYRTSPLQAIGQQLAHQMQLESSSQL
;
A
#
# COMPACT_ATOMS: atom_id res chain seq x y z
N MET A 1 31.01 -41.37 19.39
CA MET A 1 30.42 -40.04 19.63
C MET A 1 29.63 -39.58 18.40
N GLY A 2 28.36 -40.00 18.29
CA GLY A 2 27.53 -39.77 17.10
C GLY A 2 26.91 -38.38 17.09
N LYS A 3 26.97 -37.68 15.95
CA LYS A 3 26.33 -36.36 15.77
C LYS A 3 24.82 -36.55 15.65
N VAL A 4 24.09 -36.07 16.66
CA VAL A 4 22.63 -36.00 16.64
C VAL A 4 22.19 -35.10 15.50
N ARG A 5 21.51 -35.65 14.49
CA ARG A 5 20.91 -34.86 13.40
C ARG A 5 19.66 -34.18 13.96
N GLY A 6 19.72 -32.86 14.13
CA GLY A 6 18.55 -32.05 14.48
C GLY A 6 17.45 -32.20 13.42
N LEU A 7 16.23 -32.48 13.87
CA LEU A 7 15.04 -32.56 13.03
C LEU A 7 14.76 -31.16 12.44
N ARG A 8 15.07 -30.97 11.16
CA ARG A 8 14.70 -29.74 10.44
C ARG A 8 13.22 -29.82 10.09
N ALA A 9 12.42 -28.94 10.70
CA ALA A 9 11.04 -28.75 10.30
C ALA A 9 10.99 -28.19 8.86
N ARG A 10 10.28 -28.89 7.97
CA ARG A 10 10.02 -28.42 6.61
C ARG A 10 8.92 -27.37 6.65
N VAL A 11 9.28 -26.10 6.54
CA VAL A 11 8.31 -25.00 6.40
C VAL A 11 7.94 -24.85 4.93
N HIS A 12 7.09 -25.75 4.44
CA HIS A 12 6.31 -25.47 3.24
C HIS A 12 4.90 -25.15 3.69
N GLN A 13 4.53 -23.87 3.65
CA GLN A 13 3.12 -23.50 3.71
C GLN A 13 2.49 -23.94 2.38
N ALA A 14 1.51 -24.83 2.45
CA ALA A 14 0.70 -25.19 1.29
C ALA A 14 -0.03 -23.94 0.78
N ALA A 15 -0.01 -23.71 -0.52
CA ALA A 15 -0.78 -22.63 -1.13
C ALA A 15 -2.27 -22.81 -0.79
N VAL A 16 -2.90 -21.73 -0.33
CA VAL A 16 -4.34 -21.66 -0.09
C VAL A 16 -5.04 -21.95 -1.42
N ARG A 17 -5.60 -23.15 -1.56
CA ARG A 17 -6.50 -23.46 -2.67
C ARG A 17 -7.85 -22.87 -2.33
N LEU A 18 -8.29 -21.91 -3.13
CA LEU A 18 -9.67 -21.46 -3.12
C LEU A 18 -10.55 -22.68 -3.43
N LYS A 19 -11.44 -22.98 -2.50
CA LYS A 19 -12.40 -24.06 -2.52
C LYS A 19 -13.42 -23.80 -3.65
N GLY A 20 -13.13 -24.33 -4.84
CA GLY A 20 -14.16 -24.79 -5.78
C GLY A 20 -14.47 -26.24 -5.45
N GLU A 21 -15.75 -26.58 -5.44
CA GLU A 21 -16.30 -27.90 -5.10
C GLU A 21 -15.74 -29.08 -5.90
N ALA A 22 -15.87 -30.25 -5.28
CA ALA A 22 -15.74 -31.63 -5.78
C ALA A 22 -14.34 -32.31 -5.79
N ALA A 23 -14.29 -33.46 -5.13
CA ALA A 23 -13.30 -34.55 -5.21
C ALA A 23 -14.10 -35.87 -5.47
N PRO A 24 -13.52 -37.08 -5.71
CA PRO A 24 -12.11 -37.49 -5.88
C PRO A 24 -11.78 -38.50 -7.03
N SER A 25 -10.49 -38.53 -7.44
CA SER A 25 -9.66 -39.67 -7.97
C SER A 25 -9.94 -40.30 -9.35
N PRO A 26 -9.07 -41.17 -9.92
CA PRO A 26 -7.60 -41.16 -10.09
C PRO A 26 -7.16 -41.29 -11.60
N SER A 27 -5.90 -40.99 -11.92
CA SER A 27 -5.23 -41.26 -13.23
C SER A 27 -4.97 -42.76 -13.47
N PRO A 28 -4.54 -43.29 -14.66
CA PRO A 28 -3.92 -42.63 -15.83
C PRO A 28 -4.38 -43.20 -17.22
N SER A 29 -3.60 -42.87 -18.26
CA SER A 29 -3.45 -43.52 -19.58
C SER A 29 -4.12 -42.89 -20.80
N ALA A 30 -3.33 -42.97 -21.87
CA ALA A 30 -3.41 -42.28 -23.13
C ALA A 30 -4.25 -43.04 -24.16
N GLN A 31 -4.49 -42.33 -25.27
CA GLN A 31 -4.95 -42.79 -26.59
C GLN A 31 -6.46 -42.78 -26.84
N GLU A 32 -6.83 -41.82 -27.71
CA GLU A 32 -7.35 -42.11 -29.05
C GLU A 32 -8.83 -42.51 -29.15
N GLY A 33 -9.63 -41.62 -29.72
CA GLY A 33 -11.03 -41.87 -30.06
C GLY A 33 -11.80 -40.57 -30.28
N ALA A 34 -12.11 -40.30 -31.54
CA ALA A 34 -12.70 -39.09 -32.11
C ALA A 34 -14.15 -38.74 -31.62
N PRO A 35 -14.69 -37.56 -31.98
CA PRO A 35 -15.74 -36.83 -31.27
C PRO A 35 -17.15 -37.00 -31.87
N LEU A 36 -18.19 -36.68 -31.09
CA LEU A 36 -19.56 -36.36 -31.52
C LEU A 36 -20.05 -35.24 -30.58
N GLN A 37 -20.58 -34.08 -31.01
CA GLN A 37 -21.65 -33.80 -31.97
C GLN A 37 -21.43 -32.37 -32.53
N ALA A 38 -21.34 -32.18 -33.84
CA ALA A 38 -22.45 -31.98 -34.77
C ALA A 38 -23.22 -30.66 -34.55
N SER A 39 -22.68 -29.58 -35.15
CA SER A 39 -23.48 -28.48 -35.69
C SER A 39 -24.10 -28.93 -37.00
N ALA A 40 -25.34 -28.48 -37.21
CA ALA A 40 -26.20 -28.81 -38.32
C ALA A 40 -25.61 -28.49 -39.71
N GLY A 41 -25.89 -29.39 -40.66
CA GLY A 41 -26.41 -29.04 -41.99
C GLY A 41 -25.41 -28.68 -43.08
N GLY A 42 -25.22 -29.60 -44.03
CA GLY A 42 -24.73 -29.28 -45.38
C GLY A 42 -23.91 -30.40 -46.03
N PRO A 43 -24.40 -31.07 -47.09
CA PRO A 43 -23.78 -32.26 -47.67
C PRO A 43 -22.68 -31.88 -48.67
N GLY A 44 -21.59 -32.64 -48.69
CA GLY A 44 -20.51 -32.42 -49.66
C GLY A 44 -19.20 -33.09 -49.28
N GLU A 45 -19.25 -34.40 -49.10
CA GLU A 45 -18.11 -35.31 -49.13
C GLU A 45 -17.33 -35.16 -50.46
N LYS A 46 -15.98 -35.14 -50.39
CA LYS A 46 -14.95 -34.91 -51.46
C LYS A 46 -14.42 -33.45 -51.49
N ASP A 47 -13.14 -33.10 -51.35
CA ASP A 47 -11.86 -33.79 -51.34
C ASP A 47 -10.84 -32.89 -50.60
N TRP A 48 -10.39 -33.25 -49.38
CA TRP A 48 -9.28 -32.56 -48.69
C TRP A 48 -7.90 -33.12 -49.08
N THR A 49 -7.84 -33.96 -50.13
CA THR A 49 -6.63 -34.65 -50.58
C THR A 49 -5.97 -34.03 -51.81
N PHE A 50 -6.43 -32.84 -52.26
CA PHE A 50 -5.77 -32.10 -53.34
C PHE A 50 -5.42 -30.66 -52.97
N VAL A 51 -4.88 -30.44 -51.76
CA VAL A 51 -4.04 -29.25 -51.51
C VAL A 51 -2.69 -29.55 -52.15
N SER A 52 -2.65 -29.40 -53.48
CA SER A 52 -1.51 -29.71 -54.33
C SER A 52 -0.17 -29.21 -53.75
N THR A 53 0.86 -30.04 -53.82
CA THR A 53 2.23 -29.79 -53.34
C THR A 53 2.91 -28.57 -54.00
N ASN A 54 2.20 -27.81 -54.83
CA ASN A 54 2.70 -26.75 -55.70
C ASN A 54 1.92 -25.43 -55.61
N ILE A 55 1.25 -25.14 -54.47
CA ILE A 55 0.54 -23.86 -54.28
C ILE A 55 1.47 -22.65 -54.40
N PHE A 56 2.73 -22.80 -53.97
CA PHE A 56 3.76 -21.75 -54.02
C PHE A 56 4.74 -21.90 -55.20
N ALA A 57 4.55 -22.88 -56.09
CA ALA A 57 5.50 -23.14 -57.18
C ALA A 57 5.61 -21.98 -58.19
N ARG A 58 4.61 -21.08 -58.23
CA ARG A 58 4.60 -19.88 -59.08
C ARG A 58 4.97 -18.59 -58.35
N THR A 59 5.15 -18.63 -57.03
CA THR A 59 5.51 -17.42 -56.27
C THR A 59 7.00 -17.18 -56.37
N LYS A 60 7.39 -16.22 -57.20
CA LYS A 60 8.76 -15.68 -57.22
C LYS A 60 8.84 -14.57 -56.16
N ILE A 61 9.46 -14.87 -55.03
CA ILE A 61 9.72 -13.90 -53.98
C ILE A 61 11.15 -13.42 -54.17
N ASP A 62 11.32 -12.15 -54.51
CA ASP A 62 12.65 -11.56 -54.61
C ASP A 62 13.29 -11.45 -53.22
N PRO A 63 14.54 -11.91 -53.03
CA PRO A 63 15.19 -11.93 -51.71
C PRO A 63 15.40 -10.53 -51.13
N SER A 64 15.47 -9.50 -51.97
CA SER A 64 15.53 -8.10 -51.57
C SER A 64 14.22 -7.61 -50.93
N ALA A 65 13.06 -8.15 -51.30
CA ALA A 65 11.77 -7.82 -50.69
C ALA A 65 11.59 -8.45 -49.29
N LEU A 66 12.38 -9.47 -48.96
CA LEU A 66 12.40 -10.10 -47.63
C LEU A 66 13.24 -9.30 -46.62
N VAL A 67 14.05 -8.35 -47.07
CA VAL A 67 14.83 -7.48 -46.19
C VAL A 67 13.93 -6.34 -45.73
N GLN A 68 13.07 -6.63 -44.76
CA GLN A 68 12.32 -5.60 -44.05
C GLN A 68 13.33 -4.74 -43.28
N ARG A 69 13.70 -3.60 -43.86
CA ARG A 69 14.49 -2.57 -43.18
C ARG A 69 13.60 -1.86 -42.19
N LEU A 70 13.50 -2.44 -40.99
CA LEU A 70 12.94 -1.75 -39.84
C LEU A 70 13.85 -0.55 -39.55
N GLU A 71 13.33 0.66 -39.76
CA GLU A 71 13.94 1.85 -39.20
C GLU A 71 13.97 1.67 -37.69
N LEU A 72 15.20 1.61 -37.16
CA LEU A 72 15.42 1.49 -35.72
C LEU A 72 14.94 2.79 -35.08
N ASP A 73 13.70 2.76 -34.62
CA ASP A 73 13.11 3.84 -33.85
C ASP A 73 14.01 4.10 -32.64
N ALA A 74 14.31 5.37 -32.30
CA ALA A 74 15.34 5.71 -31.32
C ALA A 74 15.09 5.07 -29.94
N GLN A 75 13.82 4.76 -29.65
CA GLN A 75 13.39 4.03 -28.46
C GLN A 75 13.84 2.56 -28.45
N SER A 76 13.86 1.89 -29.61
CA SER A 76 14.27 0.48 -29.75
C SER A 76 15.75 0.28 -29.42
N VAL A 77 16.62 1.22 -29.79
CA VAL A 77 18.08 1.17 -29.52
C VAL A 77 18.38 1.20 -28.01
N THR A 78 17.55 1.87 -27.22
CA THR A 78 17.72 1.92 -25.75
C THR A 78 17.44 0.58 -25.08
N SER A 79 16.50 -0.20 -25.62
CA SER A 79 16.18 -1.55 -25.11
C SER A 79 17.30 -2.55 -25.40
N VAL A 80 17.94 -2.43 -26.59
CA VAL A 80 19.07 -3.27 -27.01
C VAL A 80 20.33 -2.96 -26.18
N ARG A 81 20.61 -1.67 -25.88
CA ARG A 81 21.77 -1.29 -25.06
C ARG A 81 21.69 -1.77 -23.61
N ARG A 82 20.50 -1.93 -23.04
CA ARG A 82 20.33 -2.46 -21.68
C ARG A 82 20.76 -3.94 -21.58
N GLY A 83 20.74 -4.68 -22.69
CA GLY A 83 21.30 -6.03 -22.78
C GLY A 83 22.77 -6.09 -23.21
N ALA A 84 23.32 -4.96 -23.67
CA ALA A 84 24.68 -4.82 -24.18
C ALA A 84 25.62 -4.13 -23.17
N GLU A 85 25.34 -4.20 -21.88
CA GLU A 85 26.44 -4.23 -20.91
C GLU A 85 27.22 -5.49 -21.26
N ALA A 86 28.32 -5.31 -22.00
CA ALA A 86 29.31 -6.34 -22.24
C ALA A 86 29.41 -7.13 -20.93
N LYS A 87 29.25 -8.46 -20.97
CA LYS A 87 29.32 -9.31 -19.79
C LYS A 87 30.73 -9.23 -19.24
N ILE A 88 31.10 -8.10 -18.63
CA ILE A 88 32.30 -7.90 -17.85
C ILE A 88 32.17 -9.00 -16.84
N ILE A 89 33.07 -9.97 -16.92
CA ILE A 89 33.07 -11.11 -16.02
C ILE A 89 33.52 -10.56 -14.69
N LEU A 90 32.60 -9.91 -13.98
CA LEU A 90 32.87 -9.32 -12.68
C LEU A 90 33.29 -10.46 -11.75
N PRO A 91 34.30 -10.24 -10.90
CA PRO A 91 34.70 -11.21 -9.91
C PRO A 91 33.51 -11.59 -9.03
N LYS A 92 33.48 -12.85 -8.56
CA LYS A 92 32.38 -13.42 -7.75
C LYS A 92 32.00 -12.52 -6.56
N LYS A 93 32.99 -11.84 -5.95
CA LYS A 93 32.81 -10.90 -4.84
C LYS A 93 31.93 -9.70 -5.24
N GLU A 94 32.16 -9.09 -6.39
CA GLU A 94 31.38 -7.96 -6.88
C GLU A 94 29.97 -8.38 -7.27
N LYS A 95 29.82 -9.54 -7.92
CA LYS A 95 28.49 -10.11 -8.23
C LYS A 95 27.66 -10.35 -6.97
N MET A 96 28.28 -10.83 -5.89
CA MET A 96 27.60 -11.00 -4.60
C MET A 96 27.19 -9.67 -3.96
N LYS A 97 28.05 -8.65 -4.01
CA LYS A 97 27.73 -7.30 -3.53
C LYS A 97 26.56 -6.70 -4.29
N LEU A 98 26.60 -6.73 -5.63
CA LEU A 98 25.51 -6.23 -6.48
C LEU A 98 24.20 -6.97 -6.20
N ARG A 99 24.23 -8.29 -5.98
CA ARG A 99 23.02 -9.04 -5.57
C ARG A 99 22.45 -8.55 -4.26
N ARG A 100 23.31 -8.31 -3.25
CA ARG A 100 22.89 -7.77 -1.94
C ARG A 100 22.33 -6.36 -2.07
N GLU A 101 23.00 -5.49 -2.82
CA GLU A 101 22.57 -4.10 -3.04
C GLU A 101 21.22 -4.06 -3.76
N ARG A 102 21.07 -4.81 -4.86
CA ARG A 102 19.79 -4.93 -5.57
C ARG A 102 18.69 -5.48 -4.66
N TRP A 103 19.02 -6.41 -3.78
CA TRP A 103 18.08 -6.94 -2.80
C TRP A 103 17.65 -5.90 -1.76
N LEU A 104 18.60 -5.13 -1.22
CA LEU A 104 18.32 -4.03 -0.28
C LEU A 104 17.50 -2.93 -0.95
N GLN A 105 17.87 -2.52 -2.16
CA GLN A 105 17.11 -1.56 -2.97
C GLN A 105 15.67 -2.03 -3.21
N LYS A 106 15.47 -3.33 -3.49
CA LYS A 106 14.13 -3.90 -3.64
C LYS A 106 13.32 -3.82 -2.34
N ILE A 107 13.95 -4.13 -1.20
CA ILE A 107 13.30 -4.01 0.12
C ILE A 107 12.90 -2.55 0.39
N GLU A 108 13.81 -1.61 0.15
CA GLU A 108 13.55 -0.18 0.34
C GLU A 108 12.42 0.32 -0.57
N ALA A 109 12.43 -0.07 -1.84
CA ALA A 109 11.37 0.27 -2.79
C ALA A 109 10.00 -0.25 -2.34
N ILE A 110 9.92 -1.49 -1.82
CA ILE A 110 8.68 -2.05 -1.27
C ILE A 110 8.22 -1.25 -0.05
N LYS A 111 9.12 -0.95 0.90
CA LYS A 111 8.78 -0.16 2.08
C LYS A 111 8.25 1.24 1.72
N LEU A 112 8.89 1.91 0.77
CA LEU A 112 8.45 3.22 0.31
C LEU A 112 7.08 3.15 -0.38
N ALA A 113 6.84 2.13 -1.21
CA ALA A 113 5.55 1.91 -1.86
C ALA A 113 4.44 1.60 -0.84
N GLU A 114 4.71 0.78 0.17
CA GLU A 114 3.78 0.48 1.26
C GLU A 114 3.45 1.72 2.09
N GLN A 115 4.45 2.54 2.42
CA GLN A 115 4.26 3.80 3.12
C GLN A 115 3.35 4.74 2.32
N LYS A 116 3.64 4.95 1.03
CA LYS A 116 2.81 5.77 0.13
C LYS A 116 1.37 5.26 0.07
N SER A 117 1.16 3.95 -0.12
CA SER A 117 -0.19 3.37 -0.16
C SER A 117 -0.95 3.53 1.16
N ARG A 118 -0.27 3.39 2.30
CA ARG A 118 -0.87 3.60 3.62
C ARG A 118 -1.28 5.05 3.81
N GLU A 119 -0.45 6.00 3.39
CA GLU A 119 -0.76 7.42 3.44
C GLU A 119 -1.93 7.77 2.51
N GLU A 120 -1.93 7.27 1.28
CA GLU A 120 -3.05 7.42 0.35
C GLU A 120 -4.35 6.88 0.95
N ARG A 121 -4.33 5.70 1.58
CA ARG A 121 -5.52 5.15 2.26
C ARG A 121 -5.99 6.04 3.40
N ARG A 122 -5.07 6.62 4.17
CA ARG A 122 -5.40 7.56 5.26
C ARG A 122 -6.02 8.85 4.72
N ARG A 123 -5.50 9.38 3.61
CA ARG A 123 -5.99 10.59 2.94
C ARG A 123 -7.40 10.35 2.35
N ARG A 124 -7.57 9.25 1.61
CA ARG A 124 -8.89 8.82 1.11
C ARG A 124 -9.93 8.60 2.22
N ALA A 125 -9.48 8.27 3.42
CA ALA A 125 -10.35 8.09 4.59
C ALA A 125 -10.73 9.40 5.30
N THR A 126 -10.17 10.55 4.93
CA THR A 126 -10.60 11.87 5.41
C THR A 126 -11.57 12.51 4.41
N PRO A 127 -12.90 12.36 4.57
CA PRO A 127 -13.88 12.77 3.56
C PRO A 127 -14.17 14.28 3.53
N VAL A 128 -13.83 15.02 4.59
CA VAL A 128 -14.34 16.40 4.81
C VAL A 128 -13.56 17.47 4.05
N VAL A 129 -12.38 17.15 3.50
CA VAL A 129 -11.66 17.99 2.53
C VAL A 129 -11.03 17.01 1.55
N GLY A 130 -11.40 17.08 0.27
CA GLY A 130 -10.82 16.20 -0.75
C GLY A 130 -9.28 16.22 -0.71
N ASP A 131 -8.65 15.09 -1.04
CA ASP A 131 -7.19 14.93 -0.99
C ASP A 131 -6.49 16.06 -1.77
N LEU A 132 -5.80 16.97 -1.07
CA LEU A 132 -5.02 18.06 -1.69
C LEU A 132 -3.63 17.61 -2.18
N HIS A 133 -3.26 16.35 -1.92
CA HIS A 133 -1.95 15.83 -2.28
C HIS A 133 -1.68 15.76 -3.79
N PRO A 134 -2.64 15.36 -4.65
CA PRO A 134 -2.46 15.39 -6.10
C PRO A 134 -2.10 16.78 -6.63
N LEU A 135 -2.66 17.85 -6.02
CA LEU A 135 -2.31 19.23 -6.37
C LEU A 135 -0.87 19.57 -5.99
N ARG A 136 -0.38 19.05 -4.87
CA ARG A 136 1.02 19.25 -4.42
C ARG A 136 2.01 18.52 -5.32
N ASP A 137 1.66 17.30 -5.76
CA ASP A 137 2.51 16.51 -6.66
C ASP A 137 2.56 17.12 -8.07
N ALA A 138 1.44 17.65 -8.56
CA ALA A 138 1.37 18.29 -9.87
C ALA A 138 2.01 19.69 -9.90
N LEU A 139 2.02 20.40 -8.77
CA LEU A 139 2.46 21.80 -8.68
C LEU A 139 3.49 21.99 -7.53
N PRO A 140 4.77 21.68 -7.74
CA PRO A 140 5.80 21.84 -6.71
C PRO A 140 5.98 23.30 -6.23
N GLN A 141 5.66 24.29 -7.08
CA GLN A 141 5.69 25.73 -6.76
C GLN A 141 4.73 26.12 -5.62
N LEU A 142 3.66 25.33 -5.43
CA LEU A 142 2.67 25.55 -4.38
C LEU A 142 3.24 25.32 -2.97
N LEU A 143 4.31 24.51 -2.88
CA LEU A 143 4.99 24.19 -1.62
C LEU A 143 5.76 25.41 -1.07
N GLU A 144 6.35 26.20 -1.97
CA GLU A 144 7.07 27.43 -1.63
C GLU A 144 6.11 28.51 -1.12
N LEU A 145 4.93 28.65 -1.75
CA LEU A 145 3.91 29.61 -1.37
C LEU A 145 3.26 29.28 -0.02
N GLN A 146 3.06 27.99 0.29
CA GLN A 146 2.49 27.58 1.58
C GLN A 146 3.44 27.87 2.76
N ALA A 147 4.75 27.75 2.56
CA ALA A 147 5.74 27.98 3.62
C ALA A 147 5.70 29.43 4.17
N GLY A 148 5.28 30.41 3.35
CA GLY A 148 5.09 31.81 3.77
C GLY A 148 3.83 32.06 4.61
N SER A 149 2.76 31.28 4.40
CA SER A 149 1.44 31.51 5.00
C SER A 149 1.29 30.98 6.43
N GLN A 150 2.01 29.90 6.79
CA GLN A 150 1.82 29.17 8.06
C GLN A 150 2.32 29.92 9.32
N ARG A 151 3.04 31.04 9.19
CA ARG A 151 3.65 31.74 10.34
C ARG A 151 2.67 32.54 11.21
N GLN A 152 1.43 32.80 10.77
CA GLN A 152 0.55 33.77 11.46
C GLN A 152 -0.49 33.20 12.46
N VAL A 153 -0.66 31.87 12.59
CA VAL A 153 -1.83 31.30 13.31
C VAL A 153 -1.53 30.81 14.74
N ARG A 154 -0.39 31.17 15.33
CA ARG A 154 0.00 30.72 16.69
C ARG A 154 0.03 31.86 17.70
N SER A 155 -1.11 32.47 17.98
CA SER A 155 -1.31 33.18 19.25
C SER A 155 -2.73 32.94 19.80
N ARG A 156 -2.82 32.09 20.83
CA ARG A 156 -3.83 32.20 21.88
C ARG A 156 -3.47 31.27 23.03
N THR A 157 -3.03 31.89 24.11
CA THR A 157 -2.80 31.34 25.44
C THR A 157 -4.14 31.24 26.17
N THR A 158 -4.51 30.05 26.66
CA THR A 158 -5.56 29.90 27.67
C THR A 158 -5.14 28.88 28.72
N SER A 159 -5.35 29.16 30.00
CA SER A 159 -4.78 28.44 31.15
C SER A 159 -5.45 27.09 31.50
N LYS A 160 -6.33 26.57 30.65
CA LYS A 160 -6.95 25.25 30.82
C LYS A 160 -6.57 24.43 29.59
N PRO A 161 -6.11 23.16 29.72
CA PRO A 161 -5.80 22.36 28.56
C PRO A 161 -7.08 22.13 27.77
N ARG A 162 -7.27 22.93 26.71
CA ARG A 162 -8.35 22.74 25.76
C ARG A 162 -8.20 21.33 25.17
N PRO A 163 -9.27 20.69 24.64
CA PRO A 163 -9.15 19.40 23.95
C PRO A 163 -8.03 19.36 22.89
N THR A 164 -7.71 20.52 22.30
CA THR A 164 -6.58 20.73 21.38
C THR A 164 -5.19 20.59 22.03
N GLU A 165 -5.05 20.90 23.32
CA GLU A 165 -3.80 20.80 24.10
C GLU A 165 -3.55 19.37 24.56
N LEU A 166 -4.60 18.63 24.98
CA LEU A 166 -4.51 17.20 25.30
C LEU A 166 -3.97 16.37 24.13
N SER A 167 -4.35 16.72 22.90
CA SER A 167 -3.84 16.05 21.69
C SER A 167 -2.35 16.28 21.43
N ARG A 168 -1.74 17.32 22.02
CA ARG A 168 -0.31 17.63 21.88
C ARG A 168 0.55 16.99 22.97
N MET A 169 -0.06 16.52 24.06
CA MET A 169 0.63 15.97 25.23
C MET A 169 1.00 14.50 25.07
N SER A 170 2.11 14.12 25.71
CA SER A 170 2.53 12.72 25.83
C SER A 170 1.47 11.88 26.56
N THR A 171 1.43 10.57 26.29
CA THR A 171 0.50 9.63 26.95
C THR A 171 0.67 9.62 28.47
N ALA A 172 1.92 9.65 28.96
CA ALA A 172 2.22 9.68 30.40
C ALA A 172 1.69 10.96 31.06
N GLN A 173 1.86 12.09 30.39
CA GLN A 173 1.38 13.39 30.89
C GLN A 173 -0.16 13.44 30.95
N ARG A 174 -0.84 12.82 29.98
CA ARG A 174 -2.30 12.66 30.01
C ARG A 174 -2.76 11.76 31.16
N GLN A 175 -2.03 10.69 31.44
CA GLN A 175 -2.33 9.81 32.59
C GLN A 175 -2.16 10.56 33.92
N GLN A 176 -1.12 11.39 34.06
CA GLN A 176 -0.93 12.21 35.25
C GLN A 176 -2.10 13.18 35.49
N LEU A 177 -2.53 13.92 34.47
CA LEU A 177 -3.72 14.79 34.59
C LEU A 177 -4.97 14.00 35.00
N LEU A 178 -5.19 12.83 34.41
CA LEU A 178 -6.34 11.99 34.79
C LEU A 178 -6.26 11.54 36.25
N MET A 179 -5.07 11.22 36.76
CA MET A 179 -4.88 10.87 38.17
C MET A 179 -5.16 12.06 39.08
N GLU A 180 -4.72 13.27 38.72
CA GLU A 180 -5.02 14.50 39.47
C GLU A 180 -6.52 14.83 39.49
N GLU A 181 -7.21 14.69 38.35
CA GLU A 181 -8.66 14.88 38.30
C GLU A 181 -9.39 13.82 39.13
N TRP A 182 -8.89 12.58 39.11
CA TRP A 182 -9.46 11.50 39.91
C TRP A 182 -9.32 11.77 41.41
N THR A 183 -8.17 12.25 41.87
CA THR A 183 -7.99 12.64 43.29
C THR A 183 -8.90 13.80 43.67
N ARG A 184 -8.97 14.86 42.85
CA ARG A 184 -9.89 15.99 43.09
C ARG A 184 -11.35 15.55 43.14
N PHE A 185 -11.74 14.61 42.29
CA PHE A 185 -13.09 14.07 42.27
C PHE A 185 -13.40 13.23 43.51
N GLN A 186 -12.45 12.42 43.98
CA GLN A 186 -12.60 11.68 45.23
C GLN A 186 -12.74 12.61 46.44
N GLU A 187 -11.94 13.68 46.49
CA GLU A 187 -12.04 14.72 47.52
C GLU A 187 -13.42 15.40 47.49
N LEU A 188 -13.93 15.74 46.30
CA LEU A 188 -15.27 16.29 46.13
C LEU A 188 -16.34 15.33 46.66
N LEU A 189 -16.26 14.05 46.33
CA LEU A 189 -17.18 13.03 46.84
C LEU A 189 -17.03 12.78 48.34
N ALA A 190 -15.87 13.06 48.93
CA ALA A 190 -15.64 13.00 50.37
C ALA A 190 -16.23 14.22 51.10
N SER A 191 -16.41 15.35 50.41
CA SER A 191 -16.93 16.58 51.01
C SER A 191 -18.40 16.41 51.48
N PRO A 192 -18.72 16.74 52.74
CA PRO A 192 -20.09 16.61 53.27
C PRO A 192 -21.10 17.50 52.54
N THR A 193 -20.69 18.68 52.09
CA THR A 193 -21.53 19.66 51.39
C THR A 193 -22.05 19.12 50.06
N TYR A 194 -21.20 18.42 49.31
CA TYR A 194 -21.59 17.78 48.06
C TYR A 194 -22.50 16.57 48.30
N ARG A 195 -22.29 15.82 49.39
CA ARG A 195 -23.14 14.66 49.74
C ARG A 195 -24.55 15.05 50.16
N THR A 196 -24.71 16.14 50.92
CA THR A 196 -26.03 16.59 51.38
C THR A 196 -26.83 17.27 50.29
N SER A 197 -26.17 18.07 49.42
CA SER A 197 -26.84 18.88 48.41
C SER A 197 -25.96 19.12 47.17
N PRO A 198 -25.85 18.12 46.26
CA PRO A 198 -24.89 18.19 45.15
C PRO A 198 -25.20 19.35 44.18
N LEU A 199 -26.47 19.59 43.85
CA LEU A 199 -26.87 20.65 42.94
C LEU A 199 -26.53 22.05 43.48
N GLN A 200 -26.66 22.24 44.79
CA GLN A 200 -26.36 23.53 45.43
C GLN A 200 -24.85 23.78 45.48
N ALA A 201 -24.05 22.77 45.80
CA ALA A 201 -22.59 22.85 45.78
C ALA A 201 -22.06 23.18 44.37
N ILE A 202 -22.61 22.54 43.33
CA ILE A 202 -22.27 22.84 41.93
C ILE A 202 -22.66 24.28 41.58
N GLY A 203 -23.85 24.73 41.97
CA GLY A 203 -24.31 26.10 41.72
C GLY A 203 -23.42 27.16 42.37
N GLN A 204 -22.98 26.95 43.60
CA GLN A 204 -22.05 27.84 44.31
C GLN A 204 -20.70 27.91 43.61
N GLN A 205 -20.16 26.76 43.18
CA GLN A 205 -18.88 26.70 42.48
C GLN A 205 -18.93 27.41 41.12
N LEU A 206 -20.03 27.25 40.38
CA LEU A 206 -20.24 27.97 39.11
C LEU A 206 -20.33 29.48 39.33
N ALA A 207 -21.08 29.93 40.34
CA ALA A 207 -21.19 31.35 40.67
C ALA A 207 -19.82 31.95 41.01
N HIS A 208 -19.00 31.24 41.78
CA HIS A 208 -17.63 31.66 42.11
C HIS A 208 -16.72 31.72 40.86
N GLN A 209 -16.82 30.75 39.95
CA GLN A 209 -16.07 30.79 38.68
C GLN A 209 -16.47 31.97 37.79
N MET A 210 -17.77 32.27 37.69
CA MET A 210 -18.25 33.42 36.93
C MET A 210 -17.70 34.74 37.48
N GLN A 211 -17.64 34.89 38.81
CA GLN A 211 -17.05 36.06 39.45
C GLN A 211 -15.56 36.21 39.14
N LEU A 212 -14.78 35.11 39.22
CA LEU A 212 -13.35 35.11 38.89
C LEU A 212 -13.07 35.42 37.41
N GLU A 213 -13.88 34.88 36.49
CA GLU A 213 -13.75 35.18 35.07
C GLU A 213 -14.13 36.64 34.76
N SER A 214 -15.09 37.22 35.49
CA SER A 214 -15.46 38.63 35.35
C SER A 214 -14.41 39.59 35.92
N SER A 215 -13.73 39.24 37.01
CA SER A 215 -12.66 40.06 37.59
C SER A 215 -11.33 39.95 36.83
N SER A 216 -11.10 38.85 36.12
CA SER A 216 -9.92 38.66 35.27
C SER A 216 -9.98 39.40 33.92
N GLN A 217 -11.15 39.94 33.54
CA GLN A 217 -11.37 40.64 32.27
C GLN A 217 -11.28 42.18 32.39
N LEU A 218 -11.18 42.70 33.62
CA LEU A 218 -10.92 44.11 33.93
C LEU A 218 -9.41 44.33 34.14
#